data_AF-A0A2J6WRJ3-F1
#
_entry.id   AF-A0A2J6WRJ3-F1
#
_cell.length_a   1.000
_cell.length_b   1.000
_cell.length_c   1.000
_cell.angle_alpha   90.00
_cell.angle_beta   90.00
_cell.angle_gamma   90.00
#
_symmetry.space_group_name_H-M   'P 1'
#
loop_
_entity.id
_entity.type
_entity.pdbx_description
1 polymer ?
#
loop_
_entity_poly.entity_id
_entity_poly.type
_entity_poly.pdbx_seq_one_letter_code
_entity_poly.pdbx_strand_id
1 'polypeptide(L)'
;MQRRQRLGVVTGGSLLEGLTVRLDAGTSVEDVRVGKFVVVQGQRFTFFSMVTDVRLGAATPKVMLDPPPADEFFANVLSGTTTYGELRLDPRLMLPLDGSTELLPVKTVPHHFAPLFEANAEDFQHVFGREEGSQFMIGSPLDMDVPVCIDLNRLVERSNGVFGKSGTGKSFLTRLLVCGVILSDVASNLIFDMHDEYGWAARSEGAHFVKGLRQLFGSKVLLYALAGGAFDRKSIDGEIVIGYDQIEPEDVLLLSEELNLNPTAAETAELLVDAYGADWLAQLWQMDQADLKTFADEKSASLASLNALKRKTLQLKRLGFVRERADLSPIDHLINALMAGRHVVLSFGRYDDPLAYMLVANVLTRRIHQRWREQTEQYLHSKLEFDRPRPLMITIEEAHKFLNPRLARQTIFGAIAREMRKYSVTLLVVDQRPSSIDSEVLSQLGTRITALLSDEQDIDAVFTGVGGRNRLRMVLANLDTRQQALVLGHAVPMPVVVRTRPYDETFYRFIEQRTRRARDMVTAQREADELFPD
;
A
#
# COMPACT_ATOMS: atom_id res chain seq x y z
N MET A 1 2.26 22.36 -30.67
CA MET A 1 2.79 20.99 -30.48
C MET A 1 4.31 21.07 -30.41
N GLN A 2 4.91 20.75 -29.27
CA GLN A 2 6.37 20.59 -29.20
C GLN A 2 6.79 19.49 -30.17
N ARG A 3 7.80 19.74 -31.00
CA ARG A 3 8.29 18.81 -32.00
C ARG A 3 8.94 17.63 -31.27
N ARG A 4 8.28 16.47 -31.24
CA ARG A 4 8.81 15.25 -30.58
C ARG A 4 10.18 14.90 -31.21
N GLN A 5 11.19 14.70 -30.38
CA GLN A 5 12.51 14.28 -30.86
C GLN A 5 12.43 12.83 -31.31
N ARG A 6 12.69 12.59 -32.59
CA ARG A 6 12.83 11.24 -33.14
C ARG A 6 14.21 10.72 -32.75
N LEU A 7 14.24 9.49 -32.22
CA LEU A 7 15.46 8.83 -31.77
C LEU A 7 15.98 7.82 -32.78
N GLY A 8 15.08 7.19 -33.56
CA GLY A 8 15.48 6.12 -34.47
C GLY A 8 14.31 5.40 -35.15
N VAL A 9 14.59 4.19 -35.61
CA VAL A 9 13.62 3.30 -36.29
C VAL A 9 13.75 1.85 -35.85
N VAL A 10 12.61 1.16 -35.74
CA VAL A 10 12.57 -0.28 -35.47
C VAL A 10 13.16 -1.05 -36.66
N THR A 11 14.18 -1.87 -36.42
CA THR A 11 14.82 -2.71 -37.45
C THR A 11 14.46 -4.18 -37.34
N GLY A 12 13.91 -4.62 -36.21
CA GLY A 12 13.45 -5.98 -35.99
C GLY A 12 13.03 -6.22 -34.55
N GLY A 13 12.88 -7.49 -34.19
CA GLY A 13 12.54 -7.92 -32.83
C GLY A 13 11.29 -8.79 -32.78
N SER A 14 10.94 -9.21 -31.58
CA SER A 14 9.79 -10.05 -31.31
C SER A 14 9.14 -9.64 -29.99
N LEU A 15 7.95 -10.17 -29.71
CA LEU A 15 7.26 -9.88 -28.46
C LEU A 15 7.98 -10.46 -27.23
N LEU A 16 8.72 -11.57 -27.40
CA LEU A 16 9.43 -12.24 -26.31
C LEU A 16 10.82 -11.65 -26.08
N GLU A 17 11.54 -11.31 -27.15
CA GLU A 17 12.91 -10.77 -27.08
C GLU A 17 12.96 -9.24 -27.00
N GLY A 18 11.82 -8.57 -27.20
CA GLY A 18 11.73 -7.13 -27.33
C GLY A 18 12.01 -6.65 -28.76
N LEU A 19 11.93 -5.33 -28.94
CA LEU A 19 12.18 -4.66 -30.21
C LEU A 19 13.63 -4.21 -30.31
N THR A 20 14.17 -4.24 -31.52
CA THR A 20 15.47 -3.68 -31.87
C THR A 20 15.26 -2.38 -32.62
N VAL A 21 15.88 -1.31 -32.15
CA VAL A 21 15.84 0.01 -32.79
C VAL A 21 17.24 0.45 -33.15
N ARG A 22 17.42 0.92 -34.38
CA ARG A 22 18.64 1.63 -34.79
C ARG A 22 18.45 3.13 -34.56
N LEU A 23 19.39 3.75 -33.86
CA LEU A 23 19.39 5.18 -33.60
C LEU A 23 19.68 5.97 -34.89
N ASP A 24 19.03 7.13 -35.00
CA ASP A 24 19.31 8.09 -36.07
C ASP A 24 20.71 8.70 -35.87
N ALA A 25 21.41 9.01 -36.97
CA ALA A 25 22.82 9.45 -36.93
C ALA A 25 23.08 10.70 -36.07
N GLY A 26 22.08 11.57 -35.91
CA GLY A 26 22.16 12.77 -35.06
C GLY A 26 21.81 12.55 -33.59
N THR A 27 21.48 11.32 -33.18
CA THR A 27 21.16 10.99 -31.79
C THR A 27 22.38 10.37 -31.13
N SER A 28 22.88 11.00 -30.06
CA SER A 28 23.97 10.42 -29.28
C SER A 28 23.49 9.18 -28.54
N VAL A 29 24.28 8.11 -28.60
CA VAL A 29 24.04 6.90 -27.81
C VAL A 29 24.11 7.21 -26.31
N GLU A 30 24.93 8.18 -25.92
CA GLU A 30 25.14 8.59 -24.53
C GLU A 30 23.93 9.33 -23.92
N ASP A 31 23.06 9.89 -24.77
CA ASP A 31 21.84 10.58 -24.33
C ASP A 31 20.70 9.61 -24.00
N VAL A 32 20.86 8.32 -24.33
CA VAL A 32 19.86 7.28 -24.10
C VAL A 32 20.31 6.34 -22.98
N ARG A 33 19.47 6.19 -21.96
CA ARG A 33 19.75 5.36 -20.78
C ARG A 33 18.78 4.18 -20.68
N VAL A 34 19.27 3.08 -20.12
CA VAL A 34 18.41 1.94 -19.74
C VAL A 34 17.40 2.40 -18.69
N GLY A 35 16.15 1.99 -18.82
CA GLY A 35 15.04 2.45 -17.97
C GLY A 35 14.27 3.65 -18.54
N LYS A 36 14.85 4.37 -19.51
CA LYS A 36 14.17 5.49 -20.17
C LYS A 36 12.93 5.01 -20.93
N PHE A 37 11.82 5.74 -20.78
CA PHE A 37 10.58 5.45 -21.49
C PHE A 37 10.56 6.10 -22.87
N VAL A 38 10.09 5.34 -23.85
CA VAL A 38 10.06 5.72 -25.26
C VAL A 38 8.78 5.23 -25.91
N VAL A 39 8.43 5.83 -27.03
CA VAL A 39 7.19 5.57 -27.73
C VAL A 39 7.49 5.16 -29.16
N VAL A 40 7.05 3.96 -29.54
CA VAL A 40 7.12 3.49 -30.94
C VAL A 40 5.78 3.75 -31.61
N GLN A 41 5.78 4.55 -32.66
CA GLN A 41 4.55 4.88 -33.39
C GLN A 41 4.29 3.85 -34.50
N GLY A 42 3.32 2.97 -34.29
CA GLY A 42 2.83 2.05 -35.32
C GLY A 42 1.76 2.69 -36.22
N GLN A 43 1.15 1.87 -37.07
CA GLN A 43 0.06 2.31 -37.96
C GLN A 43 -1.31 2.35 -37.26
N ARG A 44 -1.52 1.44 -36.29
CA ARG A 44 -2.79 1.30 -35.54
C ARG A 44 -2.65 1.55 -34.06
N PHE A 45 -1.45 1.33 -33.54
CA PHE A 45 -1.14 1.41 -32.12
C PHE A 45 0.14 2.20 -31.92
N THR A 46 0.16 2.93 -30.83
CA THR A 46 1.35 3.51 -30.23
C THR A 46 1.81 2.54 -29.13
N PHE A 47 3.07 2.13 -29.15
CA PHE A 47 3.62 1.19 -28.18
C PHE A 47 4.43 1.95 -27.13
N PHE A 48 3.92 2.01 -25.91
CA PHE A 48 4.64 2.56 -24.77
C PHE A 48 5.68 1.52 -24.32
N SER A 49 6.95 1.87 -24.42
CA SER A 49 8.07 0.93 -24.30
C SER A 49 9.16 1.48 -23.38
N MET A 50 10.00 0.60 -22.88
CA MET A 50 11.12 0.95 -22.02
C MET A 50 12.43 0.47 -22.64
N VAL A 51 13.47 1.30 -22.63
CA VAL A 51 14.82 0.89 -23.06
C VAL A 51 15.36 -0.12 -22.06
N THR A 52 15.72 -1.31 -22.52
CA THR A 52 16.28 -2.40 -21.70
C THR A 52 17.77 -2.59 -21.89
N ASP A 53 18.30 -2.21 -23.05
CA ASP A 53 19.72 -2.35 -23.38
C ASP A 53 20.12 -1.28 -24.41
N VAL A 54 21.38 -0.85 -24.36
CA VAL A 54 21.99 0.11 -25.28
C VAL A 54 23.28 -0.50 -25.81
N ARG A 55 23.38 -0.65 -27.13
CA ARG A 55 24.47 -1.35 -27.81
C ARG A 55 25.10 -0.48 -28.88
N LEU A 56 26.37 -0.75 -29.15
CA LEU A 56 27.07 -0.21 -30.32
C LEU A 56 27.12 -1.29 -31.40
N GLY A 57 26.54 -0.98 -32.55
CA GLY A 57 26.52 -1.82 -33.73
C GLY A 57 27.43 -1.28 -34.83
N ALA A 58 27.82 -2.16 -35.75
CA ALA A 58 28.52 -1.81 -36.96
C ALA A 58 27.91 -2.52 -38.17
N ALA A 59 27.88 -1.87 -39.33
CA ALA A 59 27.42 -2.47 -40.58
C ALA A 59 28.41 -3.54 -41.09
N THR A 60 29.69 -3.42 -40.73
CA THR A 60 30.75 -4.36 -41.13
C THR A 60 31.62 -4.71 -39.93
N PRO A 61 31.87 -5.99 -39.62
CA PRO A 61 32.71 -6.42 -38.49
C PRO A 61 34.14 -5.87 -38.51
N LYS A 62 34.69 -5.59 -39.71
CA LYS A 62 36.05 -5.05 -39.88
C LYS A 62 36.29 -3.74 -39.13
N VAL A 63 35.29 -2.87 -39.04
CA VAL A 63 35.43 -1.55 -38.39
C VAL A 63 35.62 -1.70 -36.88
N MET A 64 35.09 -2.76 -36.28
CA MET A 64 35.29 -3.07 -34.86
C MET A 64 36.64 -3.77 -34.59
N LEU A 65 37.17 -4.47 -35.60
CA LEU A 65 38.45 -5.18 -35.50
C LEU A 65 39.66 -4.25 -35.75
N ASP A 66 39.49 -3.21 -36.56
CA ASP A 66 40.53 -2.24 -36.90
C ASP A 66 39.93 -0.81 -36.84
N PRO A 67 39.86 -0.21 -35.64
CA PRO A 67 39.23 1.09 -35.46
C PRO A 67 40.04 2.20 -36.13
N PRO A 68 39.39 3.17 -36.79
CA PRO A 68 40.08 4.27 -37.44
C PRO A 68 40.78 5.19 -36.43
N PRO A 69 41.74 6.02 -36.88
CA PRO A 69 42.38 7.03 -36.05
C PRO A 69 41.34 7.95 -35.39
N ALA A 70 41.64 8.42 -34.18
CA ALA A 70 40.79 9.34 -33.42
C ALA A 70 40.80 10.76 -34.03
N ASP A 71 40.23 10.89 -35.23
CA ASP A 71 40.02 12.12 -35.96
C ASP A 71 38.51 12.37 -36.05
N GLU A 72 38.11 13.60 -35.71
CA GLU A 72 36.73 14.09 -35.70
C GLU A 72 36.06 13.94 -37.09
N PHE A 73 36.85 14.05 -38.17
CA PHE A 73 36.35 13.83 -39.53
C PHE A 73 35.94 12.36 -39.76
N PHE A 74 36.80 11.40 -39.39
CA PHE A 74 36.50 9.97 -39.54
C PHE A 74 35.35 9.53 -38.63
N ALA A 75 35.30 10.04 -37.40
CA ALA A 75 34.18 9.78 -36.50
C ALA A 75 32.84 10.22 -37.08
N ASN A 76 32.78 11.43 -37.67
CA ASN A 76 31.56 11.97 -38.28
C ASN A 76 31.15 11.25 -39.58
N VAL A 77 32.11 10.82 -40.41
CA VAL A 77 31.82 10.09 -41.65
C VAL A 77 31.31 8.67 -41.37
N LEU A 78 31.85 8.02 -40.33
CA LEU A 78 31.53 6.64 -39.98
C LEU A 78 30.28 6.52 -39.10
N SER A 79 29.96 7.56 -38.32
CA SER A 79 28.76 7.65 -37.50
C SER A 79 27.50 7.65 -38.37
N GLY A 80 26.62 6.67 -38.15
CA GLY A 80 25.35 6.52 -38.86
C GLY A 80 25.45 5.69 -40.16
N THR A 81 26.61 5.57 -40.79
CA THR A 81 26.83 4.79 -42.02
C THR A 81 27.41 3.40 -41.72
N THR A 82 28.54 3.35 -41.02
CA THR A 82 29.31 2.13 -40.71
C THR A 82 29.22 1.71 -39.25
N THR A 83 29.06 2.64 -38.32
CA THR A 83 28.80 2.40 -36.90
C THR A 83 27.49 3.07 -36.51
N TYR A 84 26.71 2.45 -35.62
CA TYR A 84 25.41 2.98 -35.19
C TYR A 84 25.11 2.54 -33.76
N GLY A 85 24.30 3.32 -33.05
CA GLY A 85 23.70 2.87 -31.80
C GLY A 85 22.49 1.96 -32.06
N GLU A 86 22.39 0.88 -31.31
CA GLU A 86 21.23 -0.02 -31.27
C GLU A 86 20.61 0.03 -29.86
N LEU A 87 19.28 0.13 -29.79
CA LEU A 87 18.53 -0.01 -28.55
C LEU A 87 17.76 -1.33 -28.56
N ARG A 88 17.70 -1.99 -27.42
CA ARG A 88 16.66 -2.99 -27.14
C ARG A 88 15.56 -2.34 -26.34
N LEU A 89 14.34 -2.51 -26.80
CA LEU A 89 13.15 -2.01 -26.15
C LEU A 89 12.28 -3.17 -25.70
N ASP A 90 11.65 -2.99 -24.56
CA ASP A 90 10.57 -3.84 -24.12
C ASP A 90 9.24 -3.09 -24.22
N PRO A 91 8.36 -3.50 -25.13
CA PRO A 91 7.01 -2.97 -25.21
C PRO A 91 6.20 -3.35 -23.97
N ARG A 92 5.59 -2.36 -23.32
CA ARG A 92 4.80 -2.56 -22.09
C ARG A 92 3.30 -2.48 -22.33
N LEU A 93 2.87 -1.47 -23.11
CA LEU A 93 1.45 -1.20 -23.38
C LEU A 93 1.25 -0.83 -24.86
N MET A 94 0.08 -1.17 -25.37
CA MET A 94 -0.44 -0.74 -26.66
C MET A 94 -1.56 0.28 -26.45
N LEU A 95 -1.45 1.43 -27.10
CA LEU A 95 -2.44 2.49 -27.08
C LEU A 95 -3.02 2.62 -28.50
N PRO A 96 -4.32 2.39 -28.71
CA PRO A 96 -4.93 2.56 -30.02
C PRO A 96 -4.83 4.00 -30.54
N LEU A 97 -4.66 4.14 -31.85
CA LEU A 97 -4.61 5.45 -32.53
C LEU A 97 -5.99 5.99 -32.95
N ASP A 98 -7.07 5.29 -32.58
CA ASP A 98 -8.46 5.64 -32.90
C ASP A 98 -9.05 6.71 -31.95
N GLY A 99 -8.25 7.22 -31.02
CA GLY A 99 -8.67 8.20 -30.02
C GLY A 99 -9.29 7.58 -28.77
N SER A 100 -9.36 6.25 -28.67
CA SER A 100 -9.72 5.58 -27.41
C SER A 100 -8.65 5.79 -26.34
N THR A 101 -9.09 5.84 -25.08
CA THR A 101 -8.22 5.92 -23.90
C THR A 101 -7.89 4.53 -23.33
N GLU A 102 -8.09 3.48 -24.12
CA GLU A 102 -7.92 2.10 -23.67
C GLU A 102 -6.43 1.72 -23.64
N LEU A 103 -5.98 1.17 -22.52
CA LEU A 103 -4.63 0.65 -22.36
C LEU A 103 -4.66 -0.86 -22.55
N LEU A 104 -4.04 -1.34 -23.63
CA LEU A 104 -4.04 -2.76 -23.97
C LEU A 104 -2.69 -3.41 -23.63
N PRO A 105 -2.67 -4.66 -23.14
CA PRO A 105 -1.44 -5.42 -23.04
C PRO A 105 -0.86 -5.67 -24.44
N VAL A 106 0.47 -5.71 -24.54
CA VAL A 106 1.13 -5.92 -25.82
C VAL A 106 0.88 -7.35 -26.32
N LYS A 107 0.26 -7.46 -27.50
CA LYS A 107 -0.03 -8.75 -28.17
C LYS A 107 0.54 -8.85 -29.57
N THR A 108 1.20 -7.80 -30.05
CA THR A 108 1.80 -7.73 -31.38
C THR A 108 3.00 -6.79 -31.36
N VAL A 109 3.67 -6.68 -32.49
CA VAL A 109 4.84 -5.80 -32.68
C VAL A 109 4.52 -4.72 -33.72
N PRO A 110 5.18 -3.55 -33.66
CA PRO A 110 5.09 -2.55 -34.71
C PRO A 110 5.68 -3.06 -36.04
N HIS A 111 5.33 -2.37 -37.12
CA HIS A 111 5.89 -2.63 -38.44
C HIS A 111 7.39 -2.25 -38.50
N HIS A 112 8.11 -2.84 -39.46
CA HIS A 112 9.49 -2.45 -39.72
C HIS A 112 9.59 -0.95 -40.02
N PHE A 113 10.66 -0.35 -39.53
CA PHE A 113 10.99 1.07 -39.64
C PHE A 113 10.03 2.02 -38.95
N ALA A 114 9.14 1.51 -38.10
CA ALA A 114 8.32 2.34 -37.23
C ALA A 114 9.21 3.33 -36.45
N PRO A 115 8.88 4.64 -36.46
CA PRO A 115 9.70 5.64 -35.81
C PRO A 115 9.61 5.53 -34.29
N LEU A 116 10.77 5.70 -33.64
CA LEU A 116 10.92 5.80 -32.20
C LEU A 116 10.99 7.27 -31.78
N PHE A 117 10.23 7.63 -30.76
CA PHE A 117 10.28 8.95 -30.12
C PHE A 117 10.55 8.82 -28.62
N GLU A 118 11.10 9.88 -28.04
CA GLU A 118 11.12 10.02 -26.58
C GLU A 118 9.70 10.21 -26.03
N ALA A 119 9.39 9.52 -24.93
CA ALA A 119 8.10 9.68 -24.26
C ALA A 119 8.03 11.06 -23.59
N ASN A 120 6.91 11.76 -23.76
CA ASN A 120 6.69 13.09 -23.16
C ASN A 120 5.64 13.04 -22.05
N ALA A 121 5.40 14.18 -21.37
CA ALA A 121 4.42 14.27 -20.30
C ALA A 121 2.99 13.86 -20.72
N GLU A 122 2.60 14.08 -21.98
CA GLU A 122 1.27 13.70 -22.49
C GLU A 122 1.13 12.18 -22.60
N ASP A 123 2.17 11.48 -23.05
CA ASP A 123 2.19 10.01 -23.10
C ASP A 123 2.06 9.42 -21.68
N PHE A 124 2.76 10.00 -20.70
CA PHE A 124 2.64 9.61 -19.29
C PHE A 124 1.27 9.90 -18.70
N GLN A 125 0.67 11.05 -19.03
CA GLN A 125 -0.68 11.38 -18.59
C GLN A 125 -1.74 10.46 -19.19
N HIS A 126 -1.54 9.98 -20.42
CA HIS A 126 -2.42 9.00 -21.03
C HIS A 126 -2.33 7.66 -20.29
N VAL A 127 -1.11 7.21 -19.94
CA VAL A 127 -0.89 5.92 -19.29
C VAL A 127 -1.25 5.96 -17.80
N PHE A 128 -0.69 6.89 -17.05
CA PHE A 128 -0.78 6.95 -15.58
C PHE A 128 -1.82 7.95 -15.07
N GLY A 129 -2.44 8.75 -15.93
CA GLY A 129 -3.37 9.80 -15.53
C GLY A 129 -2.71 11.12 -15.14
N ARG A 130 -3.54 12.18 -15.06
CA ARG A 130 -3.17 13.49 -14.52
C ARG A 130 -3.45 13.52 -13.01
N GLU A 131 -2.70 14.32 -12.24
CA GLU A 131 -2.88 14.44 -10.78
C GLU A 131 -4.17 15.22 -10.42
N GLU A 132 -5.32 14.61 -10.70
CA GLU A 132 -6.66 15.17 -10.53
C GLU A 132 -7.62 14.09 -10.01
N GLY A 133 -8.65 14.48 -9.24
CA GLY A 133 -9.60 13.52 -8.66
C GLY A 133 -8.92 12.41 -7.83
N SER A 134 -9.16 11.15 -8.19
CA SER A 134 -8.56 9.96 -7.54
C SER A 134 -7.15 9.62 -8.03
N GLN A 135 -6.67 10.25 -9.09
CA GLN A 135 -5.32 10.04 -9.60
C GLN A 135 -4.34 10.85 -8.76
N PHE A 136 -3.41 10.18 -8.09
CA PHE A 136 -2.51 10.79 -7.13
C PHE A 136 -1.04 10.53 -7.49
N MET A 137 -0.25 11.60 -7.60
CA MET A 137 1.16 11.48 -7.94
C MET A 137 1.94 10.85 -6.78
N ILE A 138 2.49 9.66 -7.02
CA ILE A 138 3.34 8.96 -6.06
C ILE A 138 4.82 9.30 -6.25
N GLY A 139 5.21 9.72 -7.45
CA GLY A 139 6.59 10.05 -7.79
C GLY A 139 6.78 10.35 -9.26
N SER A 140 8.03 10.30 -9.72
CA SER A 140 8.43 10.44 -11.12
C SER A 140 9.32 9.28 -11.55
N PRO A 141 9.45 8.96 -12.85
CA PRO A 141 10.46 8.01 -13.30
C PRO A 141 11.88 8.45 -12.92
N LEU A 142 12.83 7.52 -12.93
CA LEU A 142 14.21 7.82 -12.53
C LEU A 142 14.88 8.86 -13.45
N ASP A 143 14.67 8.74 -14.75
CA ASP A 143 15.31 9.57 -15.79
C ASP A 143 14.43 10.71 -16.32
N MET A 144 13.23 10.92 -15.78
CA MET A 144 12.28 11.92 -16.27
C MET A 144 11.53 12.59 -15.11
N ASP A 145 11.35 13.91 -15.20
CA ASP A 145 10.57 14.70 -14.23
C ASP A 145 9.10 14.83 -14.67
N VAL A 146 8.45 13.69 -14.88
CA VAL A 146 7.02 13.59 -15.24
C VAL A 146 6.24 12.88 -14.13
N PRO A 147 4.99 13.27 -13.85
CA PRO A 147 4.21 12.66 -12.78
C PRO A 147 3.80 11.23 -13.15
N VAL A 148 4.06 10.30 -12.24
CA VAL A 148 3.46 8.96 -12.25
C VAL A 148 2.39 8.94 -11.17
N CYS A 149 1.13 8.81 -11.59
CA CYS A 149 0.00 8.74 -10.69
C CYS A 149 -0.43 7.29 -10.45
N ILE A 150 -1.01 7.06 -9.28
CA ILE A 150 -1.74 5.85 -8.92
C ILE A 150 -3.22 6.18 -8.85
N ASP A 151 -4.07 5.23 -9.24
CA ASP A 151 -5.52 5.39 -9.09
C ASP A 151 -5.96 4.94 -7.70
N LEU A 152 -6.30 5.92 -6.85
CA LEU A 152 -6.70 5.65 -5.48
C LEU A 152 -8.07 4.97 -5.36
N ASN A 153 -8.97 5.11 -6.35
CA ASN A 153 -10.23 4.37 -6.35
C ASN A 153 -9.95 2.87 -6.49
N ARG A 154 -9.08 2.51 -7.43
CA ARG A 154 -8.62 1.13 -7.62
C ARG A 154 -7.78 0.65 -6.44
N LEU A 155 -6.96 1.51 -5.84
CA LEU A 155 -6.20 1.17 -4.65
C LEU A 155 -7.12 0.67 -3.54
N VAL A 156 -8.20 1.40 -3.23
CA VAL A 156 -9.09 1.02 -2.12
C VAL A 156 -10.04 -0.13 -2.43
N GLU A 157 -10.09 -0.65 -3.66
CA GLU A 157 -10.91 -1.83 -4.03
C GLU A 157 -10.38 -3.16 -3.49
N ARG A 158 -9.09 -3.22 -3.12
CA ARG A 158 -8.43 -4.43 -2.62
C ARG A 158 -7.50 -4.07 -1.48
N SER A 159 -7.10 -5.07 -0.70
CA SER A 159 -6.00 -4.90 0.26
C SER A 159 -4.69 -4.67 -0.49
N ASN A 160 -3.80 -3.83 0.03
CA ASN A 160 -2.54 -3.42 -0.61
C ASN A 160 -1.37 -3.56 0.35
N GLY A 161 -0.15 -3.61 -0.18
CA GLY A 161 1.06 -3.73 0.63
C GLY A 161 2.13 -2.67 0.33
N VAL A 162 2.77 -2.18 1.38
CA VAL A 162 3.98 -1.36 1.33
C VAL A 162 5.12 -2.14 1.97
N PHE A 163 6.15 -2.44 1.19
CA PHE A 163 7.26 -3.32 1.59
C PHE A 163 8.62 -2.63 1.46
N GLY A 164 9.58 -3.04 2.28
CA GLY A 164 10.96 -2.54 2.23
C GLY A 164 11.73 -2.79 3.53
N LYS A 165 13.06 -2.75 3.52
CA LYS A 165 13.84 -2.84 4.78
C LYS A 165 13.73 -1.54 5.61
N SER A 166 14.14 -1.58 6.88
CA SER A 166 14.26 -0.35 7.70
C SER A 166 15.24 0.63 7.03
N GLY A 167 15.00 1.95 7.08
CA GLY A 167 15.88 2.92 6.42
C GLY A 167 15.51 3.29 4.97
N THR A 168 14.50 2.65 4.37
CA THR A 168 14.19 2.80 2.94
C THR A 168 13.05 3.77 2.63
N GLY A 169 12.39 4.29 3.68
CA GLY A 169 11.26 5.22 3.53
C GLY A 169 9.89 4.53 3.43
N LYS A 170 9.70 3.32 3.95
CA LYS A 170 8.38 2.66 4.06
C LYS A 170 7.32 3.57 4.68
N SER A 171 7.58 4.11 5.86
CA SER A 171 6.64 4.96 6.58
C SER A 171 6.34 6.26 5.83
N PHE A 172 7.32 6.79 5.09
CA PHE A 172 7.12 7.92 4.19
C PHE A 172 6.18 7.58 3.03
N LEU A 173 6.37 6.43 2.38
CA LEU A 173 5.48 5.93 1.33
C LEU A 173 4.06 5.71 1.87
N THR A 174 3.92 5.04 3.01
CA THR A 174 2.63 4.83 3.66
C THR A 174 1.93 6.16 3.95
N ARG A 175 2.65 7.13 4.53
CA ARG A 175 2.10 8.46 4.84
C ARG A 175 1.67 9.20 3.57
N LEU A 176 2.45 9.10 2.49
CA LEU A 176 2.14 9.71 1.20
C LEU A 176 0.86 9.11 0.60
N LEU A 177 0.70 7.78 0.63
CA LEU A 177 -0.51 7.09 0.16
C LEU A 177 -1.74 7.50 0.97
N VAL A 178 -1.63 7.48 2.30
CA VAL A 178 -2.72 7.92 3.19
C VAL A 178 -3.10 9.37 2.89
N CYS A 179 -2.14 10.27 2.71
CA CYS A 179 -2.43 11.65 2.31
C CYS A 179 -3.21 11.70 1.00
N GLY A 180 -2.84 10.89 0.01
CA GLY A 180 -3.58 10.75 -1.24
C GLY A 180 -5.03 10.33 -1.00
N VAL A 181 -5.25 9.27 -0.23
CA VAL A 181 -6.59 8.75 0.10
C VAL A 181 -7.46 9.80 0.79
N ILE A 182 -6.89 10.57 1.74
CA ILE A 182 -7.58 11.66 2.45
C ILE A 182 -7.93 12.81 1.49
N LEU A 183 -6.99 13.21 0.63
CA LEU A 183 -7.17 14.32 -0.31
C LEU A 183 -8.23 14.02 -1.36
N SER A 184 -8.26 12.79 -1.86
CA SER A 184 -9.19 12.35 -2.90
C SER A 184 -10.53 11.87 -2.32
N ASP A 185 -10.66 11.84 -0.99
CA ASP A 185 -11.88 11.44 -0.27
C ASP A 185 -12.45 10.10 -0.76
N VAL A 186 -11.59 9.12 -1.02
CA VAL A 186 -11.99 7.80 -1.55
C VAL A 186 -12.30 6.78 -0.45
N ALA A 187 -11.71 6.94 0.73
CA ALA A 187 -11.92 6.07 1.89
C ALA A 187 -11.58 6.80 3.21
N SER A 188 -12.20 6.35 4.30
CA SER A 188 -11.75 6.62 5.66
C SER A 188 -10.51 5.78 5.97
N ASN A 189 -9.65 6.28 6.87
CA ASN A 189 -8.40 5.60 7.22
C ASN A 189 -8.40 5.32 8.72
N LEU A 190 -8.11 4.08 9.11
CA LEU A 190 -7.72 3.74 10.47
C LEU A 190 -6.26 3.29 10.45
N ILE A 191 -5.41 3.93 11.24
CA ILE A 191 -3.99 3.59 11.32
C ILE A 191 -3.67 3.13 12.73
N PHE A 192 -3.20 1.89 12.85
CA PHE A 192 -2.59 1.41 14.09
C PHE A 192 -1.12 1.81 14.09
N ASP A 193 -0.82 2.93 14.75
CA ASP A 193 0.48 3.61 14.73
C ASP A 193 1.36 3.12 15.88
N MET A 194 2.00 1.96 15.69
CA MET A 194 2.83 1.32 16.73
C MET A 194 4.08 2.16 17.06
N HIS A 195 4.66 2.83 16.05
CA HIS A 195 5.92 3.57 16.17
C HIS A 195 5.73 5.10 16.29
N ASP A 196 4.49 5.58 16.43
CA ASP A 196 4.10 6.99 16.52
C ASP A 196 4.62 7.86 15.34
N GLU A 197 4.58 7.32 14.13
CA GLU A 197 5.11 7.90 12.90
C GLU A 197 4.08 8.67 12.06
N TYR A 198 2.78 8.66 12.40
CA TYR A 198 1.73 9.26 11.56
C TYR A 198 0.93 10.37 12.25
N GLY A 199 0.79 10.35 13.57
CA GLY A 199 -0.10 11.22 14.34
C GLY A 199 0.16 12.74 14.23
N TRP A 200 1.01 13.29 15.11
CA TRP A 200 1.20 14.74 15.26
C TRP A 200 2.51 15.25 14.63
N ALA A 201 3.67 14.81 15.13
CA ALA A 201 4.97 15.14 14.58
C ALA A 201 5.81 13.87 14.50
N ALA A 202 6.16 13.46 13.28
CA ALA A 202 6.92 12.24 13.08
C ALA A 202 8.40 12.58 12.96
N ARG A 203 9.26 11.76 13.56
CA ARG A 203 10.70 11.84 13.30
C ARG A 203 10.97 11.33 11.89
N SER A 204 11.67 12.11 11.08
CA SER A 204 12.33 11.59 9.88
C SER A 204 13.57 10.80 10.30
N GLU A 205 14.08 9.90 9.44
CA GLU A 205 15.36 9.18 9.64
C GLU A 205 16.62 10.09 9.57
N GLY A 206 16.43 11.40 9.75
CA GLY A 206 17.43 12.43 10.01
C GLY A 206 16.81 13.43 10.99
N ALA A 207 17.61 14.22 11.71
CA ALA A 207 17.18 15.07 12.84
C ALA A 207 16.09 16.15 12.57
N HIS A 208 15.38 16.08 11.45
CA HIS A 208 14.25 16.91 11.07
C HIS A 208 12.91 16.23 11.39
N PHE A 209 12.02 16.97 12.04
CA PHE A 209 10.63 16.56 12.24
C PHE A 209 9.82 16.85 10.97
N VAL A 210 8.98 15.90 10.57
CA VAL A 210 8.03 16.07 9.46
C VAL A 210 6.61 16.20 10.00
N LYS A 211 5.74 16.88 9.23
CA LYS A 211 4.37 17.12 9.68
C LYS A 211 3.58 15.82 9.71
N GLY A 212 2.89 15.55 10.81
CA GLY A 212 1.95 14.42 10.92
C GLY A 212 0.64 14.69 10.19
N LEU A 213 -0.19 13.66 10.08
CA LEU A 213 -1.47 13.74 9.37
C LEU A 213 -2.43 14.75 10.03
N ARG A 214 -2.47 14.84 11.36
CA ARG A 214 -3.30 15.83 12.09
C ARG A 214 -2.86 17.26 11.78
N GLN A 215 -1.56 17.50 11.61
CA GLN A 215 -1.05 18.84 11.27
C GLN A 215 -1.40 19.26 9.85
N LEU A 216 -1.49 18.30 8.92
CA LEU A 216 -1.81 18.57 7.52
C LEU A 216 -3.30 18.70 7.24
N PHE A 217 -4.13 17.91 7.92
CA PHE A 217 -5.57 17.81 7.63
C PHE A 217 -6.47 18.35 8.75
N GLY A 218 -5.90 18.76 9.88
CA GLY A 218 -6.64 19.30 11.02
C GLY A 218 -7.69 18.33 11.55
N SER A 219 -8.90 18.81 11.81
CA SER A 219 -10.00 18.03 12.41
C SER A 219 -10.51 16.86 11.57
N LYS A 220 -10.09 16.73 10.30
CA LYS A 220 -10.40 15.54 9.48
C LYS A 220 -9.72 14.27 10.00
N VAL A 221 -8.58 14.40 10.66
CA VAL A 221 -7.81 13.28 11.21
C VAL A 221 -7.93 13.35 12.72
N LEU A 222 -8.48 12.33 13.38
CA LEU A 222 -8.60 12.24 14.82
C LEU A 222 -7.44 11.43 15.41
N LEU A 223 -6.96 11.83 16.57
CA LEU A 223 -5.91 11.11 17.31
C LEU A 223 -6.49 10.42 18.51
N TYR A 224 -6.35 9.09 18.56
CA TYR A 224 -6.71 8.28 19.72
C TYR A 224 -5.43 7.70 20.33
N ALA A 225 -5.46 7.44 21.63
CA ALA A 225 -4.35 6.82 22.33
C ALA A 225 -4.82 5.74 23.30
N LEU A 226 -3.97 4.78 23.60
CA LEU A 226 -4.23 3.80 24.65
C LEU A 226 -4.16 4.41 26.05
N ALA A 227 -5.05 3.94 26.92
CA ALA A 227 -5.13 4.48 28.25
C ALA A 227 -3.86 4.26 29.08
N GLY A 228 -3.45 5.31 29.78
CA GLY A 228 -2.20 5.31 30.55
C GLY A 228 -0.93 5.48 29.70
N GLY A 229 -1.05 5.79 28.41
CA GLY A 229 0.08 6.22 27.57
C GLY A 229 0.58 7.63 27.96
N ALA A 230 1.85 7.91 27.64
CA ALA A 230 2.49 9.20 27.90
C ALA A 230 2.18 10.18 26.75
N PHE A 231 1.04 10.87 26.82
CA PHE A 231 0.63 11.85 25.83
C PHE A 231 0.16 13.16 26.46
N ASP A 232 0.27 14.26 25.71
CA ASP A 232 -0.47 15.47 26.05
C ASP A 232 -1.97 15.21 25.82
N ARG A 233 -2.75 15.18 26.89
CA ARG A 233 -4.20 14.96 26.82
C ARG A 233 -4.92 16.00 25.96
N LYS A 234 -4.31 17.16 25.72
CA LYS A 234 -4.86 18.19 24.83
C LYS A 234 -4.67 17.89 23.35
N SER A 235 -3.77 16.96 23.00
CA SER A 235 -3.49 16.61 21.60
C SER A 235 -4.27 15.40 21.10
N ILE A 236 -5.02 14.71 21.95
CA ILE A 236 -5.83 13.53 21.58
C ILE A 236 -7.32 13.84 21.62
N ASP A 237 -8.08 13.22 20.72
CA ASP A 237 -9.53 13.32 20.62
C ASP A 237 -10.24 12.21 21.44
N GLY A 238 -9.53 11.13 21.84
CA GLY A 238 -10.09 10.07 22.70
C GLY A 238 -9.05 9.11 23.28
N GLU A 239 -9.41 8.44 24.38
CA GLU A 239 -8.60 7.44 25.08
C GLU A 239 -9.30 6.06 24.98
N ILE A 240 -8.56 5.03 24.58
CA ILE A 240 -9.07 3.66 24.43
C ILE A 240 -8.76 2.84 25.68
N VAL A 241 -9.81 2.27 26.26
CA VAL A 241 -9.78 1.30 27.36
C VAL A 241 -10.55 0.06 26.89
N ILE A 242 -10.04 -1.13 27.19
CA ILE A 242 -10.68 -2.40 26.83
C ILE A 242 -11.19 -3.09 28.10
N GLY A 243 -12.49 -3.40 28.11
CA GLY A 243 -13.15 -4.14 29.18
C GLY A 243 -12.83 -5.64 29.10
N TYR A 244 -12.85 -6.37 30.21
CA TYR A 244 -12.68 -7.84 30.18
C TYR A 244 -13.80 -8.50 29.37
N ASP A 245 -15.01 -7.95 29.47
CA ASP A 245 -16.23 -8.31 28.74
C ASP A 245 -16.16 -8.05 27.24
N GLN A 246 -15.14 -7.31 26.79
CA GLN A 246 -14.96 -6.93 25.39
C GLN A 246 -13.94 -7.80 24.65
N ILE A 247 -13.21 -8.66 25.38
CA ILE A 247 -12.19 -9.56 24.83
C ILE A 247 -12.84 -10.92 24.57
N GLU A 248 -12.87 -11.33 23.31
CA GLU A 248 -13.42 -12.61 22.87
C GLU A 248 -12.32 -13.68 22.76
N PRO A 249 -12.67 -14.98 22.75
CA PRO A 249 -11.70 -16.06 22.54
C PRO A 249 -10.82 -15.86 21.32
N GLU A 250 -11.39 -15.41 20.19
CA GLU A 250 -10.63 -15.14 18.96
C GLU A 250 -9.53 -14.09 19.16
N ASP A 251 -9.78 -13.07 19.99
CA ASP A 251 -8.79 -12.04 20.33
C ASP A 251 -7.62 -12.65 21.11
N VAL A 252 -7.89 -13.61 21.99
CA VAL A 252 -6.85 -14.31 22.76
C VAL A 252 -6.09 -15.32 21.90
N LEU A 253 -6.78 -16.02 21.00
CA LEU A 253 -6.17 -17.01 20.11
C LEU A 253 -5.25 -16.38 19.08
N LEU A 254 -5.55 -15.17 18.61
CA LEU A 254 -4.65 -14.39 17.77
C LEU A 254 -3.31 -14.12 18.48
N LEU A 255 -3.31 -14.02 19.81
CA LEU A 255 -2.13 -13.81 20.65
C LEU A 255 -1.44 -15.13 21.04
N SER A 256 -1.71 -16.23 20.34
CA SER A 256 -1.22 -17.56 20.74
C SER A 256 0.30 -17.66 20.84
N GLU A 257 1.05 -17.01 19.95
CA GLU A 257 2.51 -17.00 20.01
C GLU A 257 3.02 -16.10 21.15
N GLU A 258 2.51 -14.88 21.25
CA GLU A 258 2.90 -13.89 22.28
C GLU A 258 2.58 -14.34 23.70
N LEU A 259 1.44 -15.00 23.90
CA LEU A 259 1.06 -15.58 25.18
C LEU A 259 1.63 -17.00 25.38
N ASN A 260 2.20 -17.61 24.33
CA ASN A 260 2.62 -19.00 24.29
C ASN A 260 1.49 -19.92 24.78
N LEU A 261 0.35 -19.87 24.08
CA LEU A 261 -0.85 -20.65 24.35
C LEU A 261 -0.70 -22.10 23.88
N ASN A 262 -1.33 -23.00 24.62
CA ASN A 262 -1.43 -24.40 24.23
C ASN A 262 -2.45 -24.57 23.09
N PRO A 263 -2.35 -25.62 22.25
CA PRO A 263 -3.35 -25.90 21.22
C PRO A 263 -4.78 -26.10 21.76
N THR A 264 -4.92 -26.55 23.01
CA THR A 264 -6.21 -26.72 23.71
C THR A 264 -6.84 -25.41 24.19
N ALA A 265 -6.16 -24.26 24.00
CA ALA A 265 -6.64 -22.97 24.48
C ALA A 265 -7.98 -22.55 23.84
N ALA A 266 -8.19 -22.88 22.56
CA ALA A 266 -9.44 -22.55 21.85
C ALA A 266 -10.63 -23.23 22.51
N GLU A 267 -10.61 -24.57 22.58
CA GLU A 267 -11.67 -25.36 23.23
C GLU A 267 -11.88 -24.94 24.70
N THR A 268 -10.79 -24.69 25.44
CA THR A 268 -10.90 -24.26 26.84
C THR A 268 -11.57 -22.88 26.96
N ALA A 269 -11.26 -21.95 26.06
CA ALA A 269 -11.87 -20.62 26.04
C ALA A 269 -13.36 -20.69 25.66
N GLU A 270 -13.72 -21.50 24.66
CA GLU A 270 -15.11 -21.71 24.25
C GLU A 270 -15.95 -22.28 25.41
N LEU A 271 -15.45 -23.29 26.14
CA LEU A 271 -16.16 -23.84 27.30
C LEU A 271 -16.43 -22.78 28.40
N LEU A 272 -15.51 -21.84 28.58
CA LEU A 272 -15.69 -20.73 29.53
C LEU A 272 -16.72 -19.73 29.01
N VAL A 273 -16.73 -19.43 27.71
CA VAL A 273 -17.75 -18.57 27.09
C VAL A 273 -19.13 -19.22 27.15
N ASP A 274 -19.26 -20.51 26.89
CA ASP A 274 -20.53 -21.24 27.02
C ASP A 274 -21.10 -21.18 28.45
N ALA A 275 -20.23 -21.09 29.46
CA ALA A 275 -20.63 -21.03 30.86
C ALA A 275 -20.91 -19.60 31.36
N TYR A 276 -20.14 -18.62 30.90
CA TYR A 276 -20.09 -17.28 31.50
C TYR A 276 -20.33 -16.13 30.51
N GLY A 277 -20.52 -16.42 29.23
CA GLY A 277 -20.74 -15.43 28.18
C GLY A 277 -19.59 -14.43 28.08
N ALA A 278 -19.92 -13.14 28.01
CA ALA A 278 -18.94 -12.06 27.93
C ALA A 278 -18.02 -12.00 29.16
N ASP A 279 -18.48 -12.43 30.34
CA ASP A 279 -17.72 -12.35 31.59
C ASP A 279 -16.70 -13.50 31.77
N TRP A 280 -16.51 -14.36 30.76
CA TRP A 280 -15.66 -15.55 30.82
C TRP A 280 -14.24 -15.28 31.35
N LEU A 281 -13.63 -14.18 30.90
CA LEU A 281 -12.26 -13.83 31.29
C LEU A 281 -12.18 -13.30 32.72
N ALA A 282 -13.20 -12.52 33.12
CA ALA A 282 -13.33 -12.04 34.49
C ALA A 282 -13.49 -13.22 35.47
N GLN A 283 -14.39 -14.16 35.14
CA GLN A 283 -14.63 -15.38 35.92
C GLN A 283 -13.37 -16.25 36.00
N LEU A 284 -12.72 -16.54 34.87
CA LEU A 284 -11.48 -17.32 34.84
C LEU A 284 -10.40 -16.73 35.76
N TRP A 285 -10.25 -15.41 35.79
CA TRP A 285 -9.25 -14.77 36.66
C TRP A 285 -9.62 -14.80 38.15
N GLN A 286 -10.91 -14.84 38.48
CA GLN A 286 -11.39 -14.94 39.87
C GLN A 286 -11.31 -16.37 40.43
N MET A 287 -11.53 -17.40 39.61
CA MET A 287 -11.55 -18.82 40.03
C MET A 287 -10.29 -19.25 40.79
N ASP A 288 -10.41 -19.77 42.00
CA ASP A 288 -9.28 -20.39 42.68
C ASP A 288 -9.01 -21.82 42.16
N GLN A 289 -8.09 -22.56 42.81
CA GLN A 289 -7.80 -23.93 42.39
C GLN A 289 -8.97 -24.91 42.61
N ALA A 290 -9.80 -24.68 43.62
CA ALA A 290 -10.98 -25.51 43.86
C ALA A 290 -12.04 -25.22 42.80
N ASP A 291 -12.29 -23.95 42.48
CA ASP A 291 -13.21 -23.54 41.42
C ASP A 291 -12.82 -24.11 40.06
N LEU A 292 -11.53 -24.01 39.70
CA LEU A 292 -11.02 -24.56 38.43
C LEU A 292 -11.20 -26.08 38.35
N LYS A 293 -11.02 -26.79 39.47
CA LYS A 293 -11.22 -28.24 39.53
C LYS A 293 -12.70 -28.60 39.35
N THR A 294 -13.59 -27.92 40.07
CA THR A 294 -15.04 -28.11 39.93
C THR A 294 -15.49 -27.86 38.49
N PHE A 295 -15.05 -26.76 37.88
CA PHE A 295 -15.37 -26.45 36.49
C PHE A 295 -14.83 -27.51 35.52
N ALA A 296 -13.60 -27.99 35.74
CA ALA A 296 -12.99 -29.05 34.94
C ALA A 296 -13.82 -30.35 34.99
N ASP A 297 -14.26 -30.74 36.19
CA ASP A 297 -15.07 -31.95 36.39
C ASP A 297 -16.48 -31.80 35.77
N GLU A 298 -17.13 -30.65 35.95
CA GLU A 298 -18.48 -30.38 35.43
C GLU A 298 -18.54 -30.27 33.90
N LYS A 299 -17.56 -29.59 33.30
CA LYS A 299 -17.50 -29.34 31.85
C LYS A 299 -16.64 -30.36 31.10
N SER A 300 -16.17 -31.41 31.77
CA SER A 300 -15.24 -32.41 31.22
C SER A 300 -14.00 -31.77 30.57
N ALA A 301 -13.53 -30.65 31.13
CA ALA A 301 -12.40 -29.90 30.64
C ALA A 301 -11.09 -30.34 31.32
N SER A 302 -9.96 -30.11 30.65
CA SER A 302 -8.65 -30.38 31.27
C SER A 302 -8.28 -29.29 32.29
N LEU A 303 -8.18 -29.65 33.58
CA LEU A 303 -7.72 -28.75 34.65
C LEU A 303 -6.34 -28.13 34.34
N ALA A 304 -5.45 -28.89 33.68
CA ALA A 304 -4.14 -28.38 33.27
C ALA A 304 -4.26 -27.30 32.17
N SER A 305 -5.19 -27.47 31.23
CA SER A 305 -5.43 -26.50 30.15
C SER A 305 -6.07 -25.21 30.69
N LEU A 306 -7.02 -25.31 31.63
CA LEU A 306 -7.61 -24.18 32.34
C LEU A 306 -6.56 -23.38 33.12
N ASN A 307 -5.73 -24.08 33.90
CA ASN A 307 -4.63 -23.45 34.64
C ASN A 307 -3.62 -22.76 33.71
N ALA A 308 -3.28 -23.40 32.58
CA ALA A 308 -2.40 -22.81 31.58
C ALA A 308 -3.03 -21.54 30.98
N LEU A 309 -4.29 -21.61 30.51
CA LEU A 309 -5.00 -20.49 29.93
C LEU A 309 -5.07 -19.32 30.91
N LYS A 310 -5.54 -19.55 32.15
CA LYS A 310 -5.59 -18.54 33.22
C LYS A 310 -4.23 -17.87 33.41
N ARG A 311 -3.17 -18.66 33.62
CA ARG A 311 -1.82 -18.13 33.88
C ARG A 311 -1.32 -17.28 32.71
N LYS A 312 -1.56 -17.71 31.47
CA LYS A 312 -1.08 -16.99 30.28
C LYS A 312 -1.88 -15.70 30.05
N THR A 313 -3.20 -15.73 30.16
CA THR A 313 -4.06 -14.54 29.93
C THR A 313 -3.93 -13.49 31.02
N LEU A 314 -3.48 -13.83 32.24
CA LEU A 314 -3.18 -12.83 33.28
C LEU A 314 -2.17 -11.76 32.84
N GLN A 315 -1.39 -11.99 31.79
CA GLN A 315 -0.54 -10.97 31.18
C GLN A 315 -1.37 -9.82 30.58
N LEU A 316 -2.53 -10.10 29.99
CA LEU A 316 -3.44 -9.09 29.47
C LEU A 316 -3.95 -8.16 30.57
N LYS A 317 -4.24 -8.72 31.75
CA LYS A 317 -4.65 -7.97 32.94
C LYS A 317 -3.60 -6.96 33.42
N ARG A 318 -2.31 -7.14 33.07
CA ARG A 318 -1.22 -6.23 33.44
C ARG A 318 -1.11 -5.01 32.51
N LEU A 319 -1.80 -5.05 31.36
CA LEU A 319 -1.85 -3.93 30.44
C LEU A 319 -2.74 -2.83 31.04
N GLY A 320 -2.19 -1.66 31.32
CA GLY A 320 -2.89 -0.58 32.03
C GLY A 320 -4.18 -0.05 31.35
N PHE A 321 -4.38 -0.33 30.06
CA PHE A 321 -5.59 -0.01 29.32
C PHE A 321 -6.65 -1.12 29.36
N VAL A 322 -6.32 -2.32 29.87
CA VAL A 322 -7.25 -3.43 30.06
C VAL A 322 -7.82 -3.34 31.48
N ARG A 323 -9.14 -3.17 31.61
CA ARG A 323 -9.82 -2.94 32.89
C ARG A 323 -11.03 -3.85 33.03
N GLU A 324 -11.47 -4.06 34.27
CA GLU A 324 -12.62 -4.93 34.55
C GLU A 324 -13.91 -4.45 33.88
N ARG A 325 -14.07 -3.13 33.78
CA ARG A 325 -15.13 -2.49 32.99
C ARG A 325 -14.52 -1.34 32.20
N ALA A 326 -14.99 -1.17 30.97
CA ALA A 326 -14.63 -0.05 30.12
C ALA A 326 -15.88 0.52 29.44
N ASP A 327 -15.93 1.85 29.32
CA ASP A 327 -16.96 2.52 28.54
C ASP A 327 -16.71 2.26 27.05
N LEU A 328 -17.76 1.90 26.32
CA LEU A 328 -17.72 1.68 24.87
C LEU A 328 -17.79 2.98 24.08
N SER A 329 -18.23 4.09 24.70
CA SER A 329 -18.45 5.36 24.01
C SER A 329 -17.23 5.87 23.22
N PRO A 330 -15.96 5.73 23.67
CA PRO A 330 -14.82 6.17 22.87
C PRO A 330 -14.63 5.34 21.60
N ILE A 331 -14.85 4.03 21.68
CA ILE A 331 -14.77 3.12 20.53
C ILE A 331 -15.92 3.41 19.56
N ASP A 332 -17.13 3.63 20.07
CA ASP A 332 -18.29 3.97 19.24
C ASP A 332 -18.11 5.34 18.56
N HIS A 333 -17.56 6.34 19.26
CA HIS A 333 -17.22 7.64 18.68
C HIS A 333 -16.17 7.51 17.57
N LEU A 334 -15.16 6.66 17.76
CA LEU A 334 -14.14 6.35 16.76
C LEU A 334 -14.79 5.73 15.51
N ILE A 335 -15.61 4.70 15.69
CA ILE A 335 -16.31 4.00 14.61
C ILE A 335 -17.22 4.96 13.85
N ASN A 336 -18.03 5.75 14.56
CA ASN A 336 -18.93 6.74 13.95
C ASN A 336 -18.16 7.82 13.19
N ALA A 337 -16.99 8.25 13.68
CA ALA A 337 -16.14 9.20 12.97
C ALA A 337 -15.61 8.61 11.65
N LEU A 338 -15.18 7.34 11.65
CA LEU A 338 -14.78 6.64 10.43
C LEU A 338 -15.93 6.53 9.43
N MET A 339 -17.15 6.20 9.89
CA MET A 339 -18.34 6.13 9.03
C MET A 339 -18.68 7.50 8.43
N ALA A 340 -18.45 8.58 9.18
CA ALA A 340 -18.67 9.97 8.75
C ALA A 340 -17.54 10.53 7.86
N GLY A 341 -16.62 9.70 7.36
CA GLY A 341 -15.54 10.14 6.47
C GLY A 341 -14.35 10.80 7.16
N ARG A 342 -14.24 10.70 8.49
CA ARG A 342 -13.02 11.12 9.20
C ARG A 342 -12.01 9.98 9.25
N HIS A 343 -10.76 10.34 9.53
CA HIS A 343 -9.65 9.41 9.63
C HIS A 343 -9.21 9.31 11.09
N VAL A 344 -8.66 8.18 11.48
CA VAL A 344 -8.24 7.91 12.86
C VAL A 344 -6.81 7.38 12.83
N VAL A 345 -5.96 7.97 13.68
CA VAL A 345 -4.66 7.42 14.02
C VAL A 345 -4.72 6.99 15.48
N LEU A 346 -4.50 5.71 15.74
CA LEU A 346 -4.43 5.14 17.08
C LEU A 346 -2.98 4.93 17.46
N SER A 347 -2.53 5.69 18.45
CA SER A 347 -1.18 5.69 18.98
C SER A 347 -1.06 4.77 20.20
N PHE A 348 0.02 4.00 20.24
CA PHE A 348 0.28 3.02 21.31
C PHE A 348 1.20 3.59 22.40
N GLY A 349 1.98 4.62 22.10
CA GLY A 349 2.74 5.40 23.08
C GLY A 349 3.81 4.58 23.77
N ARG A 350 3.63 4.35 25.08
CA ARG A 350 4.59 3.54 25.85
C ARG A 350 4.44 2.03 25.63
N TYR A 351 3.37 1.60 24.95
CA TYR A 351 3.11 0.20 24.68
C TYR A 351 3.77 -0.18 23.35
N ASP A 352 5.06 -0.50 23.41
CA ASP A 352 5.86 -0.98 22.27
C ASP A 352 5.85 -2.51 22.15
N ASP A 353 5.13 -3.20 23.03
CA ASP A 353 5.05 -4.65 23.04
C ASP A 353 4.05 -5.19 22.00
N PRO A 354 4.38 -6.30 21.29
CA PRO A 354 3.50 -6.89 20.29
C PRO A 354 2.13 -7.33 20.86
N LEU A 355 2.09 -7.73 22.13
CA LEU A 355 0.88 -8.22 22.79
C LEU A 355 -0.19 -7.14 22.89
N ALA A 356 0.17 -5.94 23.37
CA ALA A 356 -0.72 -4.79 23.44
C ALA A 356 -1.20 -4.36 22.05
N TYR A 357 -0.27 -4.28 21.10
CA TYR A 357 -0.54 -3.93 19.72
C TYR A 357 -1.58 -4.86 19.07
N MET A 358 -1.32 -6.16 19.13
CA MET A 358 -2.17 -7.17 18.51
C MET A 358 -3.54 -7.27 19.18
N LEU A 359 -3.62 -7.18 20.52
CA LEU A 359 -4.89 -7.24 21.24
C LEU A 359 -5.82 -6.11 20.81
N VAL A 360 -5.32 -4.87 20.87
CA VAL A 360 -6.12 -3.67 20.56
C VAL A 360 -6.52 -3.67 19.09
N ALA A 361 -5.56 -3.96 18.20
CA ALA A 361 -5.83 -3.97 16.77
C ALA A 361 -6.92 -5.00 16.43
N ASN A 362 -6.91 -6.18 17.05
CA ASN A 362 -7.91 -7.22 16.80
C ASN A 362 -9.28 -6.84 17.36
N VAL A 363 -9.36 -6.43 18.62
CA VAL A 363 -10.64 -6.03 19.26
C VAL A 363 -11.33 -4.92 18.48
N LEU A 364 -10.57 -3.89 18.09
CA LEU A 364 -11.12 -2.78 17.31
C LEU A 364 -11.50 -3.20 15.89
N THR A 365 -10.65 -3.96 15.20
CA THR A 365 -10.92 -4.42 13.82
C THR A 365 -12.16 -5.31 13.77
N ARG A 366 -12.34 -6.21 14.75
CA ARG A 366 -13.52 -7.08 14.86
C ARG A 366 -14.81 -6.27 15.01
N ARG A 367 -14.84 -5.30 15.93
CA ARG A 367 -16.00 -4.41 16.15
C ARG A 367 -16.31 -3.55 14.93
N ILE A 368 -15.28 -2.97 14.31
CA ILE A 368 -15.40 -2.19 13.07
C ILE A 368 -15.97 -3.05 11.95
N HIS A 369 -15.42 -4.24 11.75
CA HIS A 369 -15.86 -5.14 10.70
C HIS A 369 -17.32 -5.56 10.88
N GLN A 370 -17.75 -5.85 12.11
CA GLN A 370 -19.15 -6.11 12.42
C GLN A 370 -20.04 -4.92 12.03
N ARG A 371 -19.65 -3.70 12.41
CA ARG A 371 -20.42 -2.48 12.07
C ARG A 371 -20.52 -2.24 10.56
N TRP A 372 -19.42 -2.44 9.83
CA TRP A 372 -19.41 -2.30 8.36
C TRP A 372 -20.22 -3.38 7.67
N ARG A 373 -20.22 -4.60 8.21
CA ARG A 373 -21.06 -5.69 7.71
C ARG A 373 -22.54 -5.36 7.88
N GLU A 374 -22.96 -4.91 9.05
CA GLU A 374 -24.35 -4.46 9.31
C GLU A 374 -24.77 -3.36 8.32
N GLN A 375 -23.93 -2.35 8.12
CA GLN A 375 -24.22 -1.27 7.17
C GLN A 375 -24.28 -1.76 5.72
N THR A 376 -23.40 -2.69 5.34
CA THR A 376 -23.41 -3.30 4.01
C THR A 376 -24.70 -4.10 3.80
N GLU A 377 -25.12 -4.89 4.79
CA GLU A 377 -26.37 -5.65 4.74
C GLU A 377 -27.58 -4.71 4.62
N GLN A 378 -27.61 -3.61 5.39
CA GLN A 378 -28.64 -2.58 5.26
C GLN A 378 -28.69 -1.96 3.86
N TYR A 379 -27.54 -1.58 3.30
CA TYR A 379 -27.45 -1.05 1.94
C TYR A 379 -27.93 -2.06 0.88
N LEU A 380 -27.59 -3.34 1.01
CA LEU A 380 -28.05 -4.38 0.08
C LEU A 380 -29.57 -4.56 0.10
N HIS A 381 -30.20 -4.33 1.27
CA HIS A 381 -31.65 -4.34 1.42
C HIS A 381 -32.33 -3.08 0.89
N SER A 382 -31.84 -1.89 1.26
CA SER A 382 -32.48 -0.61 0.91
C SER A 382 -32.17 -0.16 -0.51
N LYS A 383 -30.96 -0.44 -1.00
CA LYS A 383 -30.36 0.05 -2.26
C LYS A 383 -30.32 1.58 -2.37
N LEU A 384 -30.40 2.28 -1.23
CA LEU A 384 -30.28 3.74 -1.19
C LEU A 384 -28.80 4.12 -1.05
N GLU A 385 -28.30 5.04 -1.87
CA GLU A 385 -26.89 5.47 -1.81
C GLU A 385 -26.50 6.06 -0.45
N PHE A 386 -27.43 6.66 0.30
CA PHE A 386 -27.18 7.15 1.66
C PHE A 386 -26.81 6.04 2.65
N ASP A 387 -27.33 4.82 2.46
CA ASP A 387 -27.00 3.68 3.32
C ASP A 387 -25.68 3.01 2.93
N ARG A 388 -25.08 3.40 1.79
CA ARG A 388 -23.88 2.77 1.27
C ARG A 388 -22.72 2.93 2.27
N PRO A 389 -22.06 1.83 2.68
CA PRO A 389 -20.97 1.91 3.62
C PRO A 389 -19.80 2.72 3.07
N ARG A 390 -19.30 3.64 3.89
CA ARG A 390 -18.11 4.42 3.57
C ARG A 390 -16.93 3.47 3.43
N PRO A 391 -16.10 3.55 2.38
CA PRO A 391 -14.96 2.66 2.26
C PRO A 391 -13.97 2.91 3.38
N LEU A 392 -13.41 1.86 3.97
CA LEU A 392 -12.47 1.92 5.08
C LEU A 392 -11.18 1.19 4.71
N MET A 393 -10.04 1.88 4.83
CA MET A 393 -8.72 1.28 4.73
C MET A 393 -8.08 1.22 6.12
N ILE A 394 -7.76 0.01 6.59
CA ILE A 394 -7.10 -0.23 7.87
C ILE A 394 -5.61 -0.45 7.62
N THR A 395 -4.77 0.41 8.16
CA THR A 395 -3.31 0.30 8.06
C THR A 395 -2.77 -0.45 9.26
N ILE A 396 -2.05 -1.55 8.99
CA ILE A 396 -1.35 -2.35 9.99
C ILE A 396 0.15 -2.34 9.70
N GLU A 397 0.92 -1.93 10.68
CA GLU A 397 2.39 -2.08 10.67
C GLU A 397 2.79 -3.46 11.19
N GLU A 398 3.93 -3.96 10.73
CA GLU A 398 4.43 -5.29 11.07
C GLU A 398 3.36 -6.38 10.83
N ALA A 399 2.67 -6.25 9.68
CA ALA A 399 1.56 -7.08 9.26
C ALA A 399 1.82 -8.60 9.33
N HIS A 400 3.08 -9.06 9.25
CA HIS A 400 3.48 -10.46 9.44
C HIS A 400 3.05 -11.01 10.80
N LYS A 401 2.90 -10.17 11.83
CA LYS A 401 2.37 -10.56 13.14
C LYS A 401 0.89 -11.00 13.07
N PHE A 402 0.11 -10.42 12.15
CA PHE A 402 -1.32 -10.73 11.99
C PHE A 402 -1.61 -11.73 10.88
N LEU A 403 -0.77 -11.74 9.85
CA LEU A 403 -1.05 -12.41 8.58
C LEU A 403 -0.07 -13.58 8.31
N ASN A 404 0.55 -14.13 9.34
CA ASN A 404 1.31 -15.37 9.18
C ASN A 404 0.39 -16.54 8.74
N PRO A 405 0.92 -17.61 8.12
CA PRO A 405 0.10 -18.70 7.55
C PRO A 405 -0.89 -19.35 8.52
N ARG A 406 -0.57 -19.36 9.81
CA ARG A 406 -1.44 -19.94 10.85
C ARG A 406 -2.60 -19.00 11.17
N LEU A 407 -2.30 -17.72 11.41
CA LEU A 407 -3.27 -16.72 11.83
C LEU A 407 -4.14 -16.22 10.67
N ALA A 408 -3.61 -16.09 9.47
CA ALA A 408 -4.33 -15.57 8.30
C ALA A 408 -5.58 -16.39 7.91
N ARG A 409 -5.65 -17.66 8.31
CA ARG A 409 -6.80 -18.54 8.01
C ARG A 409 -7.92 -18.42 9.04
N GLN A 410 -7.60 -17.97 10.25
CA GLN A 410 -8.47 -18.06 11.41
C GLN A 410 -8.88 -16.70 11.97
N THR A 411 -8.28 -15.61 11.50
CA THR A 411 -8.45 -14.27 12.09
C THR A 411 -9.16 -13.31 11.15
N ILE A 412 -9.73 -12.25 11.74
CA ILE A 412 -10.44 -11.22 10.98
C ILE A 412 -9.54 -10.49 9.99
N PHE A 413 -8.27 -10.24 10.33
CA PHE A 413 -7.31 -9.64 9.41
C PHE A 413 -7.11 -10.51 8.18
N GLY A 414 -6.94 -11.82 8.38
CA GLY A 414 -6.81 -12.76 7.28
C GLY A 414 -8.07 -12.90 6.43
N ALA A 415 -9.26 -12.75 7.02
CA ALA A 415 -10.52 -12.67 6.29
C ALA A 415 -10.58 -11.40 5.43
N ILE A 416 -10.37 -10.21 6.01
CA ILE A 416 -10.37 -8.93 5.29
C ILE A 416 -9.30 -8.93 4.18
N ALA A 417 -8.13 -9.51 4.42
CA ALA A 417 -7.05 -9.55 3.44
C ALA A 417 -7.39 -10.39 2.19
N ARG A 418 -8.17 -11.47 2.35
CA ARG A 418 -8.60 -12.37 1.28
C ARG A 418 -9.90 -11.93 0.60
N GLU A 419 -10.76 -11.19 1.30
CA GLU A 419 -12.01 -10.70 0.76
C GLU A 419 -11.80 -9.46 -0.14
N MET A 420 -12.27 -9.50 -1.39
CA MET A 420 -12.19 -8.37 -2.34
C MET A 420 -13.24 -7.28 -2.00
N ARG A 421 -12.99 -6.50 -0.95
CA ARG A 421 -13.83 -5.37 -0.47
C ARG A 421 -15.33 -5.74 -0.35
N LYS A 422 -15.64 -6.97 0.03
CA LYS A 422 -17.03 -7.43 0.15
C LYS A 422 -17.86 -6.56 1.09
N TYR A 423 -17.24 -6.07 2.17
CA TYR A 423 -17.86 -5.20 3.17
C TYR A 423 -17.29 -3.78 3.20
N SER A 424 -16.71 -3.30 2.09
CA SER A 424 -16.10 -1.95 2.04
C SER A 424 -14.92 -1.73 2.99
N VAL A 425 -14.34 -2.79 3.56
CA VAL A 425 -13.12 -2.74 4.38
C VAL A 425 -11.96 -3.38 3.62
N THR A 426 -10.79 -2.73 3.61
CA THR A 426 -9.54 -3.24 3.02
C THR A 426 -8.36 -2.98 3.95
N LEU A 427 -7.27 -3.72 3.76
CA LEU A 427 -6.03 -3.52 4.51
C LEU A 427 -4.97 -2.76 3.70
N LEU A 428 -4.21 -1.91 4.37
CA LEU A 428 -2.90 -1.44 3.92
C LEU A 428 -1.84 -2.08 4.82
N VAL A 429 -1.20 -3.13 4.32
CA VAL A 429 -0.20 -3.89 5.07
C VAL A 429 1.16 -3.23 4.91
N VAL A 430 1.83 -2.90 6.01
CA VAL A 430 3.18 -2.30 5.99
C VAL A 430 4.13 -3.29 6.65
N ASP A 431 5.10 -3.80 5.90
CA ASP A 431 6.00 -4.82 6.42
C ASP A 431 7.41 -4.79 5.82
N GLN A 432 8.37 -5.36 6.54
CA GLN A 432 9.75 -5.56 6.10
C GLN A 432 10.08 -7.00 5.76
N ARG A 433 9.26 -7.97 6.20
CA ARG A 433 9.39 -9.42 5.99
C ARG A 433 8.16 -9.98 5.27
N PRO A 434 7.91 -9.60 4.00
CA PRO A 434 6.81 -10.17 3.25
C PRO A 434 6.83 -11.70 3.19
N SER A 435 7.99 -12.36 3.27
CA SER A 435 8.09 -13.83 3.32
C SER A 435 7.37 -14.49 4.51
N SER A 436 7.16 -13.74 5.59
CA SER A 436 6.47 -14.21 6.80
C SER A 436 4.95 -14.07 6.71
N ILE A 437 4.43 -13.43 5.66
CA ILE A 437 3.00 -13.29 5.38
C ILE A 437 2.53 -14.50 4.56
N ASP A 438 1.31 -14.97 4.83
CA ASP A 438 0.67 -16.04 4.08
C ASP A 438 0.66 -15.76 2.57
N SER A 439 1.03 -16.76 1.77
CA SER A 439 1.20 -16.61 0.32
C SER A 439 -0.13 -16.41 -0.41
N GLU A 440 -1.24 -16.94 0.10
CA GLU A 440 -2.58 -16.68 -0.42
C GLU A 440 -2.92 -15.21 -0.20
N VAL A 441 -2.71 -14.70 1.02
CA VAL A 441 -2.91 -13.28 1.34
C VAL A 441 -2.07 -12.38 0.42
N LEU A 442 -0.77 -12.68 0.30
CA LEU A 442 0.11 -11.93 -0.60
C LEU A 442 -0.44 -11.92 -2.02
N SER A 443 -0.84 -13.08 -2.56
CA SER A 443 -1.37 -13.20 -3.92
C SER A 443 -2.65 -12.39 -4.17
N GLN A 444 -3.45 -12.16 -3.13
CA GLN A 444 -4.69 -11.37 -3.18
C GLN A 444 -4.48 -9.87 -3.02
N LEU A 445 -3.30 -9.43 -2.56
CA LEU A 445 -2.99 -7.99 -2.51
C LEU A 445 -3.09 -7.39 -3.91
N GLY A 446 -3.93 -6.36 -4.03
CA GLY A 446 -4.20 -5.67 -5.28
C GLY A 446 -2.98 -4.91 -5.78
N THR A 447 -2.46 -3.99 -4.97
CA THR A 447 -1.29 -3.17 -5.30
C THR A 447 -0.17 -3.42 -4.30
N ARG A 448 1.06 -3.52 -4.78
CA ARG A 448 2.27 -3.63 -3.95
C ARG A 448 3.24 -2.52 -4.31
N ILE A 449 3.69 -1.81 -3.28
CA ILE A 449 4.66 -0.72 -3.38
C ILE A 449 5.88 -1.12 -2.58
N THR A 450 6.96 -1.43 -3.28
CA THR A 450 8.12 -2.07 -2.69
C THR A 450 9.34 -1.19 -2.86
N ALA A 451 9.86 -0.67 -1.74
CA ALA A 451 11.20 -0.12 -1.66
C ALA A 451 12.23 -1.27 -1.58
N LEU A 452 13.52 -0.93 -1.52
CA LEU A 452 14.58 -1.95 -1.53
C LEU A 452 14.39 -3.02 -0.43
N LEU A 453 14.43 -4.29 -0.85
CA LEU A 453 14.51 -5.47 0.01
C LEU A 453 15.88 -6.12 -0.20
N SER A 454 16.41 -6.77 0.84
CA SER A 454 17.75 -7.39 0.78
C SER A 454 17.73 -8.91 0.90
N ASP A 455 16.66 -9.48 1.46
CA ASP A 455 16.49 -10.92 1.58
C ASP A 455 15.79 -11.50 0.34
N GLU A 456 16.34 -12.58 -0.22
CA GLU A 456 15.82 -13.20 -1.45
C GLU A 456 14.42 -13.80 -1.25
N GLN A 457 14.10 -14.35 -0.08
CA GLN A 457 12.77 -14.89 0.19
C GLN A 457 11.74 -13.77 0.26
N ASP A 458 12.11 -12.64 0.87
CA ASP A 458 11.26 -11.45 0.92
C ASP A 458 11.02 -10.87 -0.48
N ILE A 459 12.08 -10.79 -1.30
CA ILE A 459 11.98 -10.34 -2.68
C ILE A 459 11.03 -11.26 -3.47
N ASP A 460 11.18 -12.57 -3.36
CA ASP A 460 10.33 -13.53 -4.06
C ASP A 460 8.87 -13.44 -3.60
N ALA A 461 8.64 -13.23 -2.30
CA ALA A 461 7.31 -13.13 -1.71
C ALA A 461 6.50 -11.94 -2.26
N VAL A 462 7.12 -10.77 -2.46
CA VAL A 462 6.48 -9.58 -3.05
C VAL A 462 5.92 -9.86 -4.44
N PHE A 463 6.59 -10.72 -5.21
CA PHE A 463 6.21 -11.05 -6.57
C PHE A 463 5.32 -12.31 -6.67
N THR A 464 4.87 -12.87 -5.55
CA THR A 464 3.89 -13.95 -5.54
C THR A 464 2.62 -13.53 -6.28
N GLY A 465 2.17 -14.39 -7.21
CA GLY A 465 0.99 -14.11 -8.05
C GLY A 465 1.20 -13.08 -9.18
N VAL A 466 2.44 -12.61 -9.42
CA VAL A 466 2.74 -11.60 -10.45
C VAL A 466 3.40 -12.23 -11.68
N GLY A 467 2.89 -11.92 -12.86
CA GLY A 467 3.52 -12.31 -14.13
C GLY A 467 4.87 -11.60 -14.34
N GLY A 468 5.84 -12.29 -14.95
CA GLY A 468 7.15 -11.69 -15.25
C GLY A 468 8.05 -11.47 -14.01
N ARG A 469 7.83 -12.22 -12.93
CA ARG A 469 8.57 -12.16 -11.65
C ARG A 469 10.08 -12.01 -11.82
N ASN A 470 10.73 -12.88 -12.61
CA ASN A 470 12.20 -12.88 -12.74
C ASN A 470 12.75 -11.53 -13.20
N ARG A 471 12.01 -10.83 -14.06
CA ARG A 471 12.41 -9.53 -14.55
C ARG A 471 12.21 -8.43 -13.51
N LEU A 472 11.07 -8.44 -12.83
CA LEU A 472 10.79 -7.48 -11.75
C LEU A 472 11.77 -7.65 -10.58
N ARG A 473 12.23 -8.88 -10.34
CA ARG A 473 13.29 -9.18 -9.36
C ARG A 473 14.59 -8.43 -9.66
N MET A 474 15.05 -8.48 -10.91
CA MET A 474 16.25 -7.74 -11.33
C MET A 474 16.07 -6.22 -11.21
N VAL A 475 14.87 -5.72 -11.49
CA VAL A 475 14.55 -4.29 -11.33
C VAL A 475 14.63 -3.89 -9.86
N LEU A 476 14.06 -4.68 -8.95
CA LEU A 476 14.06 -4.40 -7.52
C LEU A 476 15.48 -4.42 -6.93
N ALA A 477 16.32 -5.36 -7.36
CA ALA A 477 17.71 -5.49 -6.89
C ALA A 477 18.59 -4.28 -7.26
N ASN A 478 18.23 -3.54 -8.32
CA ASN A 478 18.95 -2.37 -8.80
C ASN A 478 18.40 -1.03 -8.25
N LEU A 479 17.39 -1.06 -7.37
CA LEU A 479 16.87 0.16 -6.75
C LEU A 479 17.90 0.77 -5.80
N ASP A 480 17.93 2.10 -5.77
CA ASP A 480 18.65 2.81 -4.73
C ASP A 480 18.00 2.56 -3.35
N THR A 481 18.82 2.62 -2.32
CA THR A 481 18.46 2.43 -0.92
C THR A 481 17.43 3.44 -0.41
N ARG A 482 17.32 4.62 -1.03
CA ARG A 482 16.41 5.69 -0.62
C ARG A 482 15.67 6.29 -1.81
N GLN A 483 14.46 6.76 -1.53
CA GLN A 483 13.61 7.52 -2.46
C GLN A 483 13.28 6.79 -3.78
N GLN A 484 13.48 5.48 -3.87
CA GLN A 484 13.05 4.68 -5.02
C GLN A 484 12.12 3.58 -4.57
N ALA A 485 11.05 3.37 -5.33
CA ALA A 485 10.08 2.31 -5.09
C ALA A 485 9.59 1.72 -6.41
N LEU A 486 9.37 0.40 -6.40
CA LEU A 486 8.66 -0.30 -7.46
C LEU A 486 7.17 -0.34 -7.10
N VAL A 487 6.34 0.21 -7.97
CA VAL A 487 4.87 0.17 -7.85
C VAL A 487 4.34 -0.83 -8.86
N LEU A 488 3.53 -1.78 -8.42
CA LEU A 488 2.89 -2.78 -9.28
C LEU A 488 1.50 -3.18 -8.76
N GLY A 489 0.67 -3.71 -9.66
CA GLY A 489 -0.63 -4.27 -9.31
C GLY A 489 -1.80 -3.42 -9.77
N HIS A 490 -2.93 -3.52 -9.08
CA HIS A 490 -4.25 -3.07 -9.56
C HIS A 490 -4.39 -1.55 -9.68
N ALA A 491 -3.72 -0.74 -8.86
CA ALA A 491 -3.81 0.71 -8.92
C ALA A 491 -2.95 1.38 -10.00
N VAL A 492 -2.16 0.61 -10.75
CA VAL A 492 -1.31 1.11 -11.85
C VAL A 492 -1.51 0.27 -13.12
N PRO A 493 -1.41 0.87 -14.32
CA PRO A 493 -1.60 0.14 -15.58
C PRO A 493 -0.48 -0.87 -15.87
N MET A 494 0.71 -0.62 -15.33
CA MET A 494 1.88 -1.48 -15.48
C MET A 494 2.87 -1.27 -14.31
N PRO A 495 3.76 -2.25 -14.04
CA PRO A 495 4.83 -2.06 -13.07
C PRO A 495 5.77 -0.91 -13.45
N VAL A 496 6.07 -0.02 -12.51
CA VAL A 496 6.91 1.16 -12.74
C VAL A 496 7.80 1.44 -11.53
N VAL A 497 9.06 1.81 -11.80
CA VAL A 497 9.96 2.33 -10.77
C VAL A 497 9.82 3.83 -10.71
N VAL A 498 9.59 4.34 -9.51
CA VAL A 498 9.45 5.77 -9.25
C VAL A 498 10.50 6.25 -8.26
N ARG A 499 11.07 7.42 -8.55
CA ARG A 499 11.62 8.29 -7.52
C ARG A 499 10.45 8.90 -6.76
N THR A 500 10.34 8.55 -5.49
CA THR A 500 9.18 8.89 -4.64
C THR A 500 9.04 10.39 -4.46
N ARG A 501 7.81 10.90 -4.46
CA ARG A 501 7.53 12.31 -4.19
C ARG A 501 8.10 12.70 -2.82
N PRO A 502 8.83 13.82 -2.71
CA PRO A 502 9.35 14.28 -1.42
C PRO A 502 8.21 14.70 -0.49
N TYR A 503 8.36 14.39 0.79
CA TYR A 503 7.44 14.77 1.85
C TYR A 503 7.96 16.04 2.57
N ASP A 504 7.85 17.17 1.89
CA ASP A 504 8.47 18.44 2.26
C ASP A 504 7.49 19.63 2.22
N GLU A 505 8.00 20.86 2.39
CA GLU A 505 7.20 22.08 2.33
C GLU A 505 6.50 22.31 0.98
N THR A 506 7.01 21.74 -0.12
CA THR A 506 6.33 21.81 -1.42
C THR A 506 5.09 20.91 -1.41
N PHE A 507 5.22 19.70 -0.85
CA PHE A 507 4.07 18.82 -0.67
C PHE A 507 3.05 19.37 0.34
N TYR A 508 3.49 20.00 1.43
CA TYR A 508 2.58 20.60 2.41
C TYR A 508 1.77 21.73 1.81
N ARG A 509 2.40 22.62 1.03
CA ARG A 509 1.68 23.68 0.30
C ARG A 509 0.69 23.10 -0.72
N PHE A 510 1.04 22.01 -1.39
CA PHE A 510 0.13 21.32 -2.30
C PHE A 510 -1.13 20.80 -1.56
N ILE A 511 -0.96 20.15 -0.40
CA ILE A 511 -2.09 19.70 0.44
C ILE A 511 -2.96 20.89 0.84
N GLU A 512 -2.35 21.96 1.32
CA GLU A 512 -3.08 23.14 1.79
C GLU A 512 -3.91 23.77 0.68
N GLN A 513 -3.33 23.93 -0.52
CA GLN A 513 -4.03 24.46 -1.70
C GLN A 513 -5.19 23.56 -2.12
N ARG A 514 -4.98 22.24 -2.19
CA ARG A 514 -6.02 21.29 -2.60
C ARG A 514 -7.16 21.23 -1.57
N THR A 515 -6.82 21.28 -0.28
CA THR A 515 -7.81 21.28 0.81
C THR A 515 -8.64 22.57 0.84
N ARG A 516 -8.02 23.73 0.58
CA ARG A 516 -8.74 25.01 0.44
C ARG A 516 -9.70 24.97 -0.74
N ARG A 517 -9.23 24.61 -1.94
CA ARG A 517 -10.08 24.48 -3.13
C ARG A 517 -11.28 23.58 -2.91
N ALA A 518 -11.09 22.43 -2.26
CA ALA A 518 -12.19 21.52 -1.93
C ALA A 518 -13.23 22.16 -0.99
N ARG A 519 -12.81 22.94 0.01
CA ARG A 519 -13.72 23.67 0.91
C ARG A 519 -14.48 24.77 0.17
N ASP A 520 -13.79 25.52 -0.68
CA ASP A 520 -14.38 26.60 -1.46
C ASP A 520 -15.45 26.04 -2.42
N MET A 521 -15.17 24.91 -3.07
CA MET A 521 -16.15 24.22 -3.94
C MET A 521 -17.39 23.74 -3.17
N VAL A 522 -17.22 23.14 -1.98
CA VAL A 522 -18.36 22.70 -1.15
C VAL A 522 -19.20 23.90 -0.69
N THR A 523 -18.55 25.01 -0.36
CA THR A 523 -19.24 26.24 0.04
C THR A 523 -20.03 26.83 -1.13
N ALA A 524 -19.40 26.94 -2.29
CA ALA A 524 -20.05 27.40 -3.52
C ALA A 524 -21.22 26.50 -3.95
N GLN A 525 -21.09 25.18 -3.80
CA GLN A 525 -22.19 24.25 -4.09
C GLN A 525 -23.37 24.47 -3.15
N ARG A 526 -23.13 24.63 -1.83
CA ARG A 526 -24.20 24.93 -0.87
C ARG A 526 -24.88 26.27 -1.15
N GLU A 527 -24.10 27.30 -1.48
CA GLU A 527 -24.66 28.60 -1.88
C GLU A 527 -25.50 28.48 -3.16
N ALA A 528 -25.06 27.67 -4.12
CA ALA A 528 -25.84 27.39 -5.34
C ALA A 528 -27.14 26.64 -5.03
N ASP A 529 -27.09 25.61 -4.19
CA ASP A 529 -28.28 24.84 -3.77
C ASP A 529 -29.27 25.71 -2.96
N GLU A 530 -28.78 26.68 -2.18
CA GLU A 530 -29.60 27.68 -1.48
C GLU A 530 -30.24 28.71 -2.43
N LEU A 531 -29.53 29.09 -3.50
CA LEU A 531 -30.01 30.04 -4.51
C LEU A 531 -30.96 29.41 -5.53
N PHE A 532 -30.83 28.10 -5.79
CA PHE A 532 -31.65 27.33 -6.73
C PHE A 532 -32.19 26.05 -6.07
N PRO A 533 -33.11 26.17 -5.09
CA PRO A 533 -33.75 24.99 -4.52
C PRO A 533 -34.64 24.31 -5.56
N ASP A 534 -34.47 22.98 -5.70
CA ASP A 534 -35.30 22.11 -6.57
C ASP A 534 -36.79 22.14 -6.22
#